data_AF-A0A7V9Z2I3-F1
#
_entry.id   AF-A0A7V9Z2I3-F1
#
_cell.length_a   1.000
_cell.length_b   1.000
_cell.length_c   1.000
_cell.angle_alpha   90.00
_cell.angle_beta   90.00
_cell.angle_gamma   90.00
#
_symmetry.space_group_name_H-M   'P 1'
#
loop_
_entity.id
_entity.type
_entity.pdbx_description
1 polymer ?
#
loop_
_entity_poly.entity_id
_entity_poly.type
_entity_poly.pdbx_seq_one_letter_code
_entity_poly.pdbx_strand_id
1 'polypeptide(L)'
;MKTHKKRYKLVKNSKKQIATFGLSPEQWFTLQLEAQLFLDEMCYRFNKQRLEMLVNDAIDNKDKKRFMEITAIYSQYVGAENR
;
A
#
# COMPACT_ATOMS: atom_id res chain seq x y z
N MET A 1 -54.52 -28.64 -35.42
CA MET A 1 -53.56 -27.74 -34.74
C MET A 1 -52.41 -28.59 -34.21
N LYS A 2 -51.20 -28.53 -34.80
CA LYS A 2 -50.09 -29.44 -34.42
C LYS A 2 -49.30 -28.85 -33.24
N THR A 3 -49.31 -29.51 -32.09
CA THR A 3 -48.63 -29.05 -30.88
C THR A 3 -47.18 -29.51 -30.87
N HIS A 4 -46.25 -28.60 -31.16
CA HIS A 4 -44.81 -28.89 -31.09
C HIS A 4 -44.31 -28.79 -29.65
N LYS A 5 -44.07 -29.92 -28.98
CA LYS A 5 -43.44 -29.96 -27.65
C LYS A 5 -41.94 -29.67 -27.77
N LYS A 6 -41.52 -28.45 -27.43
CA LYS A 6 -40.10 -28.11 -27.25
C LYS A 6 -39.59 -28.76 -25.96
N ARG A 7 -38.61 -29.68 -26.06
CA ARG A 7 -37.89 -30.23 -24.91
C ARG A 7 -36.72 -29.31 -24.59
N TYR A 8 -36.79 -28.62 -23.47
CA TYR A 8 -35.68 -27.84 -22.94
C TYR A 8 -34.79 -28.77 -22.10
N LYS A 9 -33.49 -28.80 -22.38
CA LYS A 9 -32.49 -29.40 -21.50
C LYS A 9 -31.80 -28.28 -20.73
N LEU A 10 -31.98 -28.27 -19.41
CA LEU A 10 -31.21 -27.41 -18.52
C LEU A 10 -29.78 -27.92 -18.46
N VAL A 11 -28.87 -27.25 -19.16
CA VAL A 11 -27.43 -27.49 -19.06
C VAL A 11 -26.93 -26.66 -17.87
N LYS A 12 -26.68 -27.31 -16.73
CA LYS A 12 -25.99 -26.66 -15.61
C LYS A 12 -24.52 -26.51 -15.99
N ASN A 13 -24.05 -25.28 -16.13
CA ASN A 13 -22.64 -24.99 -16.36
C ASN A 13 -21.85 -25.33 -15.08
N SER A 14 -21.42 -26.59 -14.94
CA SER A 14 -20.77 -27.10 -13.73
C SER A 14 -19.30 -26.69 -13.62
N LYS A 15 -18.76 -26.01 -14.64
CA LYS A 15 -17.37 -25.60 -14.66
C LYS A 15 -17.26 -24.14 -14.21
N LYS A 16 -17.37 -23.92 -12.90
CA LYS A 16 -16.68 -22.76 -12.28
C LYS A 16 -15.19 -23.04 -12.41
N GLN A 17 -14.62 -22.79 -13.59
CA GLN A 17 -13.18 -22.70 -13.73
C GLN A 17 -12.78 -21.42 -13.01
N ILE A 18 -12.43 -21.55 -11.74
CA ILE A 18 -11.67 -20.49 -11.07
C ILE A 18 -10.32 -20.54 -11.79
N ALA A 19 -10.10 -19.62 -12.71
CA ALA A 19 -8.81 -19.47 -13.36
C ALA A 19 -7.82 -19.04 -12.28
N THR A 20 -7.17 -20.01 -11.65
CA THR A 20 -6.06 -19.77 -10.74
C THR A 20 -4.85 -19.49 -11.62
N PHE A 21 -4.56 -18.21 -11.85
CA PHE A 21 -3.31 -17.79 -12.44
C PHE A 21 -2.22 -17.98 -11.38
N GLY A 22 -1.44 -19.06 -11.50
CA GLY A 22 -0.19 -19.19 -10.76
C GLY A 22 0.84 -18.24 -11.35
N LEU A 23 1.42 -17.38 -10.52
CA LEU A 23 2.53 -16.52 -10.93
C LEU A 23 3.79 -17.37 -11.11
N SER A 24 4.64 -17.03 -12.08
CA SER A 24 6.00 -17.58 -12.11
C SER A 24 6.78 -17.12 -10.87
N PRO A 25 7.84 -17.84 -10.45
CA PRO A 25 8.67 -17.41 -9.33
C PRO A 25 9.21 -15.99 -9.49
N GLU A 26 9.57 -15.60 -10.72
CA GLU A 26 10.04 -14.25 -11.06
C GLU A 26 8.95 -13.20 -10.85
N GLN A 27 7.73 -13.45 -11.35
CA GLN A 27 6.60 -12.54 -11.19
C GLN A 27 6.19 -12.37 -9.72
N TRP A 28 6.25 -13.46 -8.94
CA TRP A 28 5.97 -13.40 -7.51
C TRP A 28 7.02 -12.57 -6.76
N PHE A 29 8.30 -12.77 -7.09
CA PHE A 29 9.39 -11.99 -6.51
C PHE A 29 9.27 -10.50 -6.88
N THR A 30 8.99 -10.18 -8.15
CA THR A 30 8.79 -8.78 -8.58
C THR A 30 7.64 -8.13 -7.83
N LEU A 31 6.49 -8.82 -7.72
CA LEU A 31 5.34 -8.30 -6.98
C LEU A 31 5.67 -8.05 -5.51
N GLN A 32 6.40 -8.96 -4.86
CA GLN A 32 6.83 -8.80 -3.48
C GLN A 32 7.77 -7.60 -3.32
N LEU A 33 8.73 -7.46 -4.24
CA LEU A 33 9.69 -6.36 -4.23
C LEU A 33 8.99 -5.01 -4.44
N GLU A 34 8.09 -4.92 -5.41
CA GLU A 34 7.30 -3.71 -5.66
C GLU A 34 6.44 -3.34 -4.45
N ALA A 35 5.77 -4.31 -3.83
CA ALA A 35 4.98 -4.08 -2.63
C ALA A 35 5.84 -3.57 -1.46
N GLN A 36 7.05 -4.13 -1.30
CA GLN A 36 7.98 -3.68 -0.27
C GLN A 36 8.47 -2.25 -0.53
N LEU A 37 8.92 -1.94 -1.74
CA LEU A 37 9.38 -0.60 -2.11
C LEU A 37 8.26 0.44 -1.96
N PHE A 38 7.04 0.08 -2.36
CA PHE A 38 5.88 0.94 -2.18
C PHE A 38 5.58 1.19 -0.70
N LEU A 39 5.59 0.15 0.13
CA LEU A 39 5.38 0.28 1.58
C LEU A 39 6.47 1.15 2.21
N ASP A 40 7.73 0.92 1.85
CA ASP A 40 8.87 1.68 2.36
C ASP A 40 8.75 3.17 2.00
N GLU A 41 8.39 3.48 0.74
CA GLU A 41 8.16 4.86 0.31
C GLU A 41 6.99 5.51 1.05
N MET A 42 5.87 4.80 1.20
CA MET A 42 4.70 5.33 1.90
C MET A 42 4.98 5.57 3.38
N CYS A 43 5.64 4.63 4.05
CA CYS A 43 6.09 4.78 5.43
C CYS A 43 7.04 5.98 5.58
N TYR A 44 7.99 6.13 4.66
CA TYR A 44 8.91 7.26 4.66
C TYR A 44 8.17 8.59 4.54
N ARG A 45 7.29 8.72 3.55
CA ARG A 45 6.49 9.94 3.32
C ARG A 45 5.60 10.27 4.52
N PHE A 46 4.91 9.28 5.07
CA PHE A 46 4.03 9.46 6.22
C PHE A 46 4.78 9.93 7.47
N ASN A 47 5.90 9.27 7.79
CA ASN A 47 6.71 9.63 8.95
C ASN A 47 7.32 11.01 8.80
N LYS A 48 7.80 11.37 7.60
CA LYS A 48 8.30 12.71 7.29
C LYS A 48 7.23 13.77 7.55
N GLN A 49 6.04 13.60 6.98
CA GLN A 49 4.92 14.53 7.19
C GLN A 49 4.50 14.63 8.65
N ARG A 50 4.48 13.50 9.37
CA ARG A 50 4.17 13.47 10.80
C ARG A 50 5.19 14.26 11.63
N LEU A 51 6.48 14.12 11.33
CA LEU A 51 7.53 14.88 12.01
C LEU A 51 7.41 16.37 11.70
N GLU A 52 7.20 16.76 10.44
CA GLU A 52 6.97 18.17 10.05
C GLU A 52 5.77 18.77 10.79
N MET A 53 4.67 18.03 10.90
CA MET A 53 3.49 18.46 11.66
C MET A 53 3.82 18.67 13.14
N LEU A 54 4.54 17.73 13.77
CA LEU A 54 4.92 17.85 15.17
C LEU A 54 5.90 19.01 15.43
N VAL A 55 6.78 19.31 14.46
CA VAL A 55 7.66 20.49 14.52
C VAL A 55 6.80 21.76 14.49
N ASN A 56 5.84 21.86 13.58
CA ASN A 56 4.94 23.00 13.49
C ASN A 56 4.10 23.16 14.77
N ASP A 57 3.54 22.06 15.29
CA ASP A 57 2.81 22.08 16.56
C ASP A 57 3.68 22.57 17.73
N ALA A 58 4.97 22.20 17.77
CA ALA A 58 5.89 22.68 18.79
C ALA A 58 6.19 24.18 18.66
N ILE A 59 6.27 24.70 17.42
CA ILE A 59 6.41 26.13 17.14
C ILE A 59 5.18 26.90 17.61
N ASP A 60 3.98 26.43 17.27
CA ASP A 60 2.71 27.06 17.63
C ASP A 60 2.53 27.13 19.15
N ASN A 61 2.94 26.08 19.86
CA ASN A 61 2.90 26.02 21.32
C ASN A 61 4.10 26.69 22.02
N LYS A 62 5.05 27.28 21.26
CA LYS A 62 6.30 27.88 21.76
C LYS A 62 7.13 26.95 22.66
N ASP A 63 7.03 25.64 22.44
CA ASP A 63 7.77 24.64 23.22
C ASP A 63 9.14 24.38 22.61
N LYS A 64 10.12 25.13 23.11
CA LYS A 64 11.51 25.09 22.62
C LYS A 64 12.20 23.75 22.84
N LYS A 65 11.86 23.02 23.91
CA LYS A 65 12.51 21.71 24.19
C LYS A 65 12.03 20.67 23.19
N ARG A 66 10.70 20.59 23.04
CA ARG A 66 10.05 19.66 22.14
C ARG A 66 10.40 19.93 20.68
N PHE A 67 10.55 21.20 20.30
CA PHE A 67 11.05 21.56 18.96
C PHE A 67 12.46 21.00 18.70
N MET A 68 13.41 21.18 19.62
CA MET A 68 14.80 20.72 19.43
C MET A 68 14.89 19.20 19.33
N GLU A 69 14.14 18.47 20.17
CA GLU A 69 14.08 17.00 20.14
C GLU A 69 13.54 16.48 18.80
N ILE A 70 12.42 17.03 18.34
CA ILE A 70 11.76 16.57 17.11
C ILE A 70 12.56 16.97 15.87
N THR A 71 13.21 18.14 15.90
CA THR A 71 14.07 18.59 14.79
C THR A 71 15.31 17.70 14.65
N ALA A 72 15.91 17.24 15.76
CA ALA A 72 17.03 16.30 15.72
C ALA A 72 16.61 14.92 15.15
N ILE A 73 15.42 14.44 15.51
CA ILE A 73 14.87 13.20 14.94
C ILE A 73 14.60 13.39 13.44
N TYR A 74 14.03 14.54 13.06
CA TYR A 74 13.75 14.86 11.66
C TYR A 74 15.01 14.98 10.80
N SER A 75 16.08 15.62 11.30
CA SER A 75 17.35 15.75 10.56
C SER A 75 18.01 14.40 10.32
N GLN A 76 17.99 13.52 11.33
CA GLN A 76 18.46 12.14 11.20
C GLN A 76 17.61 11.33 10.22
N TYR A 77 16.29 11.50 10.27
CA TYR A 77 15.34 10.78 9.41
C TYR A 77 15.44 11.17 7.93
N VAL A 78 15.69 12.44 7.64
CA VAL A 78 15.90 12.94 6.27
C VAL A 78 17.33 12.70 5.77
N GLY A 79 18.27 12.35 6.67
CA GLY A 79 19.64 12.01 6.31
C GLY A 79 20.52 13.22 6.00
N ALA A 80 20.19 14.41 6.51
CA ALA A 80 20.90 15.66 6.20
C ALA A 80 22.30 15.78 6.85
N GLU A 81 22.70 14.84 7.73
CA GLU A 81 23.99 14.86 8.43
C GLU A 81 25.08 13.95 7.85
N ASN A 82 24.81 13.17 6.79
CA ASN A 82 25.84 12.33 6.14
C ASN A 82 25.90 12.57 4.62
N ARG A 83 26.20 13.80 4.24
CA ARG A 83 26.76 14.15 2.91
C ARG A 83 27.96 15.06 3.08
#